data_AF-A0A1H3N1U9-F1
#
_entry.id   AF-A0A1H3N1U9-F1
#
_cell.length_a   1.000
_cell.length_b   1.000
_cell.length_c   1.000
_cell.angle_alpha   90.00
_cell.angle_beta   90.00
_cell.angle_gamma   90.00
#
_symmetry.space_group_name_H-M   'P 1'
#
loop_
_entity.id
_entity.type
_entity.pdbx_description
1 polymer ?
#
loop_
_entity_poly.entity_id
_entity_poly.type
_entity_poly.pdbx_seq_one_letter_code
_entity_poly.pdbx_strand_id
1 'polypeptide(L)'
;MVSDDAAAELAQSRRELAAVTDQVRQLETALVSSRQIGMAMGILMKRHQLTEEQAFDQLRDVSSRRNVKLRDVAIEVVRGAHGEGGAAPPAVLSTDGT
;
A
#
# COMPACT_ATOMS: atom_id res chain seq x y z
N MET A 1 -2.82 11.67 49.03
CA MET A 1 -2.97 12.63 47.90
C MET A 1 -1.88 12.45 46.84
N VAL A 2 -0.60 12.23 47.20
CA VAL A 2 0.51 12.05 46.23
C VAL A 2 0.44 10.73 45.43
N SER A 3 -0.10 9.65 46.02
CA SER A 3 -0.13 8.32 45.36
C SER A 3 -1.09 8.22 44.17
N ASP A 4 -2.14 9.04 44.15
CA ASP A 4 -3.14 9.04 43.06
C ASP A 4 -2.60 9.81 41.83
N ASP A 5 -1.80 10.85 42.08
CA ASP A 5 -1.11 11.64 41.06
C ASP A 5 -0.01 10.83 40.35
N ALA A 6 0.78 10.06 41.11
CA ALA A 6 1.80 9.16 40.55
C ALA A 6 1.18 8.05 39.66
N ALA A 7 0.02 7.53 40.04
CA ALA A 7 -0.70 6.54 39.23
C ALA A 7 -1.24 7.16 37.93
N ALA A 8 -1.74 8.41 38.00
CA ALA A 8 -2.20 9.16 36.84
C ALA A 8 -1.06 9.49 35.86
N GLU A 9 0.11 9.88 36.38
CA GLU A 9 1.30 10.19 35.59
C GLU A 9 1.82 8.95 34.84
N LEU A 10 1.92 7.79 35.51
CA LEU A 10 2.31 6.53 34.88
C LEU A 10 1.31 6.09 33.78
N ALA A 11 0.00 6.26 34.03
CA ALA A 11 -1.02 5.98 33.03
C ALA A 11 -0.89 6.92 31.81
N GLN A 12 -0.55 8.19 32.05
CA GLN A 12 -0.31 9.16 30.99
C GLN A 12 0.91 8.79 30.15
N SER A 13 2.06 8.53 30.77
CA SER A 13 3.27 8.10 30.05
C SER A 13 3.04 6.82 29.26
N ARG A 14 2.27 5.86 29.81
CA ARG A 14 1.92 4.62 29.09
C ARG A 14 1.08 4.89 27.85
N ARG A 15 0.11 5.82 27.92
CA ARG A 15 -0.71 6.22 26.76
C ARG A 15 0.14 6.89 25.68
N GLU A 16 1.07 7.75 26.07
CA GLU A 16 1.99 8.41 25.15
C GLU A 16 2.89 7.40 24.45
N LEU A 17 3.49 6.45 25.18
CA LEU A 17 4.29 5.37 24.60
C LEU A 17 3.47 4.49 23.65
N ALA A 18 2.23 4.16 24.00
CA ALA A 18 1.34 3.39 23.12
C ALA A 18 1.04 4.15 21.82
N ALA A 19 0.74 5.45 21.91
CA ALA A 19 0.46 6.29 20.74
C ALA A 19 1.67 6.38 19.80
N VAL A 20 2.86 6.60 20.34
CA VAL A 20 4.11 6.63 19.56
C VAL A 20 4.35 5.27 18.89
N THR A 21 4.18 4.17 19.63
CA THR A 21 4.37 2.81 19.09
C THR A 21 3.40 2.52 17.95
N ASP A 22 2.14 2.93 18.07
CA ASP A 22 1.14 2.76 17.02
C ASP A 22 1.46 3.61 15.79
N GLN A 23 1.93 4.83 15.98
CA GLN A 23 2.35 5.70 14.88
C GLN A 23 3.54 5.10 14.11
N VAL A 24 4.56 4.59 14.81
CA VAL A 24 5.70 3.90 14.19
C VAL A 24 5.21 2.71 13.37
N ARG A 25 4.33 1.87 13.94
CA ARG A 25 3.77 0.71 13.23
C ARG A 25 3.01 1.10 11.97
N GLN A 26 2.21 2.18 12.03
CA GLN A 26 1.47 2.68 10.87
C GLN A 26 2.41 3.19 9.76
N LEU A 27 3.46 3.91 10.12
CA LEU A 27 4.47 4.41 9.17
C LEU A 27 5.23 3.26 8.51
N GLU A 28 5.72 2.30 9.30
CA GLU A 28 6.39 1.10 8.77
C GLU A 28 5.48 0.35 7.80
N THR A 29 4.22 0.18 8.19
CA THR A 29 3.20 -0.46 7.35
C THR A 29 2.98 0.30 6.03
N ALA A 30 2.96 1.63 6.07
CA ALA A 30 2.83 2.47 4.88
C ALA A 30 4.05 2.34 3.96
N LEU A 31 5.27 2.34 4.54
CA LEU A 31 6.52 2.17 3.79
C LEU A 31 6.59 0.82 3.08
N VAL A 32 6.28 -0.27 3.80
CA VAL A 32 6.24 -1.61 3.22
C VAL A 32 5.22 -1.67 2.08
N SER A 33 4.04 -1.08 2.27
CA SER A 33 2.99 -1.03 1.24
C SER A 33 3.46 -0.28 0.00
N SER A 34 4.04 0.91 0.18
CA SER A 34 4.56 1.74 -0.92
C SER A 34 5.61 1.00 -1.75
N ARG A 35 6.55 0.31 -1.09
CA ARG A 35 7.57 -0.50 -1.78
C ARG A 35 6.96 -1.62 -2.62
N GLN A 36 5.99 -2.35 -2.07
CA GLN A 36 5.32 -3.44 -2.80
C GLN A 36 4.54 -2.92 -4.02
N ILE A 37 3.83 -1.80 -3.85
CA ILE A 37 3.11 -1.14 -4.94
C ILE A 37 4.08 -0.71 -6.05
N GLY A 38 5.19 -0.04 -5.70
CA GLY A 38 6.21 0.36 -6.67
C GLY A 38 6.79 -0.81 -7.45
N MET A 39 7.11 -1.93 -6.79
CA MET A 39 7.61 -3.13 -7.46
C MET A 39 6.57 -3.74 -8.41
N ALA A 40 5.32 -3.85 -7.95
CA ALA A 40 4.22 -4.36 -8.77
C ALA A 40 3.99 -3.49 -10.01
N MET A 41 4.00 -2.16 -9.86
CA MET A 41 3.91 -1.24 -10.99
C MET A 41 5.05 -1.46 -11.99
N GLY A 42 6.31 -1.53 -11.53
CA GLY A 42 7.45 -1.80 -12.41
C GLY A 42 7.35 -3.12 -13.18
N ILE A 43 6.80 -4.17 -12.54
CA ILE A 43 6.52 -5.46 -13.20
C ILE A 43 5.45 -5.28 -14.29
N LEU A 44 4.34 -4.61 -13.98
CA LEU A 44 3.24 -4.38 -14.93
C LEU A 44 3.68 -3.51 -16.11
N MET A 45 4.40 -2.41 -15.84
CA MET A 45 4.98 -1.54 -16.87
C MET A 45 5.84 -2.34 -17.84
N LYS A 46 6.73 -3.20 -17.33
CA LYS A 46 7.61 -4.00 -18.18
C LYS A 46 6.87 -5.09 -18.95
N ARG A 47 5.88 -5.76 -18.33
CA ARG A 47 5.14 -6.86 -18.94
C ARG A 47 4.12 -6.42 -19.99
N HIS A 48 3.47 -5.28 -19.74
CA HIS A 48 2.33 -4.82 -20.53
C HIS A 48 2.61 -3.51 -21.28
N GLN A 49 3.86 -3.01 -21.25
CA GLN A 49 4.28 -1.74 -21.86
C GLN A 49 3.41 -0.56 -21.43
N LEU A 50 3.03 -0.55 -20.15
CA LEU A 50 2.20 0.50 -19.56
C LEU A 50 3.06 1.66 -19.04
N THR A 51 2.48 2.85 -19.03
CA THR A 51 3.00 3.97 -18.24
C THR A 51 2.84 3.70 -16.74
N GLU A 52 3.51 4.50 -15.92
CA GLU A 52 3.38 4.42 -14.45
C GLU A 52 1.92 4.63 -14.01
N GLU A 53 1.25 5.64 -14.58
CA GLU A 53 -0.16 5.96 -14.31
C GLU A 53 -1.08 4.78 -14.67
N GLN A 54 -0.90 4.21 -15.86
CA GLN A 54 -1.69 3.06 -16.32
C GLN A 54 -1.47 1.82 -15.43
N ALA A 55 -0.24 1.58 -14.98
CA ALA A 55 0.07 0.47 -14.08
C ALA A 55 -0.58 0.66 -12.69
N PHE A 56 -0.57 1.89 -12.17
CA PHE A 56 -1.24 2.23 -10.92
C PHE A 56 -2.75 2.07 -11.03
N ASP A 57 -3.36 2.57 -12.10
CA ASP A 57 -4.79 2.45 -12.36
C ASP A 57 -5.23 0.99 -12.49
N GLN A 58 -4.41 0.15 -13.12
CA GLN A 58 -4.66 -1.29 -13.18
C GLN A 58 -4.68 -1.92 -11.78
N LEU A 59 -3.72 -1.62 -10.91
CA LEU A 59 -3.72 -2.13 -9.53
C LEU A 59 -4.96 -1.64 -8.76
N ARG A 60 -5.32 -0.36 -8.93
CA ARG A 60 -6.48 0.28 -8.31
C ARG A 60 -7.78 -0.36 -8.76
N ASP A 61 -7.94 -0.62 -10.05
CA ASP A 61 -9.12 -1.26 -10.61
C ASP A 61 -9.31 -2.68 -10.06
N VAL A 62 -8.25 -3.49 -10.02
CA VAL A 62 -8.31 -4.85 -9.44
C VAL A 62 -8.63 -4.79 -7.94
N SER A 63 -8.01 -3.87 -7.20
CA SER A 63 -8.28 -3.63 -5.78
C SER A 63 -9.73 -3.27 -5.53
N SER A 64 -10.29 -2.35 -6.33
CA SER A 64 -11.68 -1.91 -6.26
C SER A 64 -12.66 -3.05 -6.58
N ARG A 65 -12.46 -3.72 -7.72
CA ARG A 65 -13.34 -4.82 -8.17
C ARG A 65 -13.40 -5.99 -7.19
N ARG A 66 -12.29 -6.25 -6.48
CA ARG A 66 -12.20 -7.34 -5.48
C ARG A 66 -12.47 -6.88 -4.06
N ASN A 67 -12.65 -5.58 -3.82
CA ASN A 67 -12.76 -4.98 -2.49
C ASN A 67 -11.64 -5.43 -1.53
N VAL A 68 -10.40 -5.46 -2.03
CA VAL A 68 -9.20 -5.82 -1.25
C VAL A 68 -8.24 -4.64 -1.24
N LYS A 69 -7.34 -4.59 -0.25
CA LYS A 69 -6.39 -3.48 -0.15
C LYS A 69 -5.42 -3.52 -1.33
N LEU A 70 -5.10 -2.35 -1.89
CA LEU A 70 -4.16 -2.18 -3.00
C LEU A 70 -2.81 -2.90 -2.76
N ARG A 71 -2.30 -2.84 -1.53
CA ARG A 71 -1.05 -3.51 -1.14
C ARG A 71 -1.10 -5.03 -1.33
N ASP A 72 -2.27 -5.64 -1.10
CA ASP A 72 -2.42 -7.09 -1.16
C ASP A 72 -2.43 -7.53 -2.63
N VAL A 73 -3.09 -6.76 -3.50
CA VAL A 73 -3.01 -6.92 -4.96
C VAL A 73 -1.57 -6.77 -5.45
N ALA A 74 -0.85 -5.75 -4.98
CA ALA A 74 0.55 -5.55 -5.34
C ALA A 74 1.44 -6.73 -4.92
N ILE A 75 1.23 -7.27 -3.71
CA ILE A 75 1.94 -8.49 -3.24
C ILE A 75 1.62 -9.68 -4.15
N GLU A 76 0.37 -9.86 -4.56
CA GLU A 76 -0.01 -10.93 -5.49
C GLU A 76 0.68 -10.76 -6.85
N VAL A 77 0.76 -9.54 -7.39
CA VAL A 77 1.49 -9.26 -8.64
C VAL A 77 2.98 -9.56 -8.50
N VAL A 78 3.61 -9.16 -7.38
CA VAL A 78 5.03 -9.46 -7.11
C VAL A 78 5.25 -10.97 -6.97
N ARG A 79 4.34 -11.70 -6.32
CA ARG A 79 4.41 -13.16 -6.22
C ARG A 79 4.20 -13.84 -7.57
N GLY A 80 3.19 -13.43 -8.34
CA GLY A 80 2.91 -13.89 -9.71
C GLY A 80 3.93 -13.38 -10.74
N ALA A 81 4.80 -12.44 -10.37
CA ALA A 81 5.99 -12.15 -11.17
C ALA A 81 6.90 -13.39 -11.29
N HIS A 82 6.83 -14.28 -10.30
CA HIS A 82 7.51 -15.57 -10.30
C HIS A 82 6.67 -16.70 -10.95
N GLY A 83 5.43 -16.44 -11.38
CA GLY A 83 4.54 -17.41 -12.06
C GLY A 83 3.40 -16.72 -12.83
N GLU A 84 3.56 -16.63 -14.15
CA GLU A 84 2.57 -16.46 -15.24
C GLU A 84 1.18 -15.83 -14.93
N GLY A 85 0.94 -14.64 -15.50
CA GLY A 85 -0.24 -14.33 -16.33
C GLY A 85 -1.59 -13.91 -15.70
N GLY A 86 -2.03 -12.67 -15.99
CA GLY A 86 -3.43 -12.42 -16.37
C GLY A 86 -4.18 -11.27 -15.68
N ALA A 87 -4.16 -10.08 -16.29
CA ALA A 87 -5.33 -9.23 -16.49
C ALA A 87 -4.95 -8.06 -17.42
N ALA A 88 -5.36 -8.13 -18.70
CA ALA A 88 -5.26 -7.00 -19.61
C ALA A 88 -6.11 -5.82 -19.07
N PRO A 89 -5.60 -4.59 -19.06
CA PRO A 89 -6.39 -3.42 -18.66
C PRO A 89 -7.49 -3.12 -19.68
N PRO A 90 -8.61 -2.50 -19.26
CA PRO A 90 -9.47 -1.83 -20.22
C PRO A 90 -8.64 -0.73 -20.89
N ALA A 91 -8.52 -0.79 -22.21
CA ALA A 91 -7.89 0.23 -23.01
C ALA A 91 -8.62 1.56 -22.80
N VAL A 92 -8.06 2.44 -21.97
CA VAL A 92 -8.49 3.84 -21.89
C VAL A 92 -7.43 4.71 -22.54
N LEU A 93 -7.77 5.06 -23.79
CA LEU A 93 -7.54 6.31 -24.50
C LEU A 93 -6.09 6.82 -24.56
N SER A 94 -5.48 6.59 -25.72
CA SER A 94 -4.54 7.51 -26.33
C SER A 94 -5.11 8.93 -26.28
N THR A 95 -4.50 9.79 -25.48
CA THR A 95 -4.45 11.23 -25.76
C THR A 95 -3.08 11.54 -26.30
N ASP A 96 -2.87 11.21 -27.58
CA ASP A 96 -1.92 11.95 -28.40
C ASP A 96 -2.57 13.32 -28.68
N GLY A 97 -1.87 14.41 -28.36
CA GLY A 97 -2.30 15.74 -28.82
C GLY A 97 -1.84 16.94 -28.00
N THR A 98 -0.69 17.50 -28.42
CA THR A 98 -0.15 18.88 -28.18
C THR A 98 0.88 19.03 -27.08
#